data_AF-A0A496B251-F1
#
_entry.id   AF-A0A496B251-F1
#
_cell.length_a   1.000
_cell.length_b   1.000
_cell.length_c   1.000
_cell.angle_alpha   90.00
_cell.angle_beta   90.00
_cell.angle_gamma   90.00
#
_symmetry.space_group_name_H-M   'P 1'
#
loop_
_entity.id
_entity.type
_entity.pdbx_description
1 polymer ?
#
loop_
_entity_poly.entity_id
_entity_poly.type
_entity_poly.pdbx_seq_one_letter_code
_entity_poly.pdbx_strand_id
1 'polypeptide(L)'
;MGMNCLDYGRSFINSVGNGNAPRFWVESRCRIIDDTDGSFSDYYQCGSCKSEHTFAEKNLFINPNYDFLPVFGKEHIAVFRRHAYCNDNYVEYRPAQDYWGGPLFDVEAASPVRVLDSNAAIFEATRKCLPIVTHTEIWDTDTHQRAIIECPVKTMNIDENAGIYQ
;
A
#
# COMPACT_ATOMS: atom_id res chain seq x y z
N MET A 1 7.61 -30.16 8.79
CA MET A 1 7.79 -28.93 9.59
C MET A 1 6.59 -28.03 9.36
N GLY A 2 5.95 -27.51 10.40
CA GLY A 2 4.83 -26.58 10.22
C GLY A 2 5.32 -25.29 9.55
N MET A 3 4.56 -24.78 8.57
CA MET A 3 4.87 -23.52 7.93
C MET A 3 4.55 -22.37 8.91
N ASN A 4 5.57 -21.61 9.32
CA ASN A 4 5.34 -20.41 10.13
C ASN A 4 4.58 -19.37 9.28
N CYS A 5 3.44 -18.91 9.80
CA CYS A 5 2.68 -17.82 9.20
C CYS A 5 3.41 -16.48 9.38
N LEU A 6 3.26 -15.59 8.40
CA LEU A 6 3.72 -14.21 8.53
C LEU A 6 2.71 -13.41 9.36
N ASP A 7 3.20 -12.44 10.13
CA ASP A 7 2.36 -11.34 10.59
C ASP A 7 2.17 -10.37 9.42
N TYR A 8 1.12 -10.57 8.64
CA TYR A 8 0.82 -9.73 7.48
C TYR A 8 0.55 -8.28 7.88
N GLY A 9 0.15 -7.98 9.13
CA GLY A 9 0.00 -6.61 9.61
C GLY A 9 1.34 -5.87 9.81
N ARG A 10 2.46 -6.60 9.78
CA ARG A 10 3.81 -6.07 10.04
C ARG A 10 4.87 -6.55 9.05
N SER A 11 4.46 -7.10 7.92
CA SER A 11 5.37 -7.62 6.89
C SER A 11 5.50 -6.65 5.73
N PHE A 12 6.73 -6.22 5.44
CA PHE A 12 7.04 -5.23 4.41
C PHE A 12 8.26 -5.62 3.60
N ILE A 13 8.35 -5.11 2.37
CA ILE A 13 9.52 -5.20 1.50
C ILE A 13 9.97 -3.79 1.15
N ASN A 14 11.22 -3.45 1.51
CA ASN A 14 11.84 -2.18 1.20
C ASN A 14 12.86 -2.35 0.08
N SER A 15 12.79 -1.49 -0.91
CA SER A 15 13.87 -1.32 -1.88
C SER A 15 14.87 -0.26 -1.39
N VAL A 16 16.08 -0.29 -1.97
CA VAL A 16 17.20 0.61 -1.64
C VAL A 16 17.69 1.37 -2.87
N GLY A 17 16.79 1.60 -3.83
CA GLY A 17 17.09 2.33 -5.06
C GLY A 17 17.55 3.76 -4.80
N ASN A 18 18.45 4.27 -5.64
CA ASN A 18 18.89 5.66 -5.58
C ASN A 18 17.85 6.56 -6.27
N GLY A 19 17.39 7.63 -5.62
CA GLY A 19 16.39 8.56 -6.13
C GLY A 19 14.94 8.05 -6.09
N ASN A 20 14.71 6.78 -5.76
CA ASN A 20 13.40 6.23 -5.45
C ASN A 20 13.54 4.90 -4.69
N ALA A 21 13.14 4.87 -3.43
CA ALA A 21 13.19 3.67 -2.59
C ALA A 21 11.79 3.35 -2.02
N PRO A 22 10.89 2.71 -2.80
CA PRO A 22 9.59 2.31 -2.29
C PRO A 22 9.68 1.26 -1.16
N ARG A 23 8.78 1.41 -0.19
CA ARG A 23 8.31 0.38 0.74
C ARG A 23 7.00 -0.20 0.23
N PHE A 24 6.83 -1.51 0.32
CA PHE A 24 5.58 -2.20 0.02
C PHE A 24 5.13 -3.10 1.18
N TRP A 25 3.85 -3.06 1.52
CA TRP A 25 3.21 -3.95 2.49
C TRP A 25 2.93 -5.32 1.84
N VAL A 26 3.31 -6.42 2.48
CA VAL A 26 3.07 -7.79 2.00
C VAL A 26 1.60 -8.19 2.23
N GLU A 27 0.93 -8.67 1.17
CA GLU A 27 -0.46 -9.12 1.23
C GLU A 27 -0.60 -10.65 1.05
N SER A 28 0.39 -11.32 0.43
CA SER A 28 0.45 -12.78 0.42
C SER A 28 1.87 -13.32 0.20
N ARG A 29 2.10 -14.57 0.63
CA ARG A 29 3.31 -15.34 0.33
C ARG A 29 2.95 -16.64 -0.39
N CYS A 30 3.59 -16.89 -1.53
CA CYS A 30 3.60 -18.18 -2.21
C CYS A 30 4.95 -18.85 -1.96
N ARG A 31 4.93 -20.13 -1.56
CA ARG A 31 6.14 -20.96 -1.42
C ARG A 31 6.10 -22.08 -2.44
N ILE A 32 7.15 -22.17 -3.24
CA ILE A 32 7.39 -23.32 -4.13
C ILE A 32 8.46 -24.19 -3.46
N ILE A 33 8.16 -25.48 -3.29
CA ILE A 33 9.04 -26.45 -2.62
C ILE A 33 9.48 -27.48 -3.67
N ASP A 34 10.76 -27.79 -3.71
CA ASP A 34 11.28 -28.96 -4.43
C ASP A 34 11.35 -30.14 -3.45
N ASP A 35 10.50 -31.15 -3.64
CA ASP A 35 10.45 -32.32 -2.76
C ASP A 35 11.63 -33.29 -2.96
N THR A 36 12.47 -33.10 -3.98
CA THR A 36 13.64 -33.95 -4.19
C THR A 36 14.78 -33.65 -3.22
N ASP A 37 15.01 -32.37 -2.94
CA ASP A 37 16.07 -31.90 -2.03
C ASP A 37 15.55 -31.09 -0.83
N GLY A 38 14.23 -30.83 -0.78
CA GLY A 38 13.58 -30.06 0.28
C GLY A 38 13.81 -28.55 0.20
N SER A 39 14.44 -28.07 -0.88
CA SER A 39 14.65 -26.64 -1.10
C SER A 39 13.33 -25.92 -1.36
N PHE A 40 13.30 -24.61 -1.11
CA PHE A 40 12.12 -23.80 -1.41
C PHE A 40 12.48 -22.38 -1.81
N SER A 41 11.56 -21.76 -2.55
CA SER A 41 11.59 -20.33 -2.89
C SER A 41 10.29 -19.67 -2.44
N ASP A 42 10.42 -18.53 -1.76
CA ASP A 42 9.28 -17.70 -1.38
C ASP A 42 9.13 -16.52 -2.35
N TYR A 43 7.87 -16.23 -2.68
CA TYR A 43 7.44 -15.11 -3.49
C TYR A 43 6.40 -14.30 -2.72
N TYR A 44 6.57 -12.99 -2.69
CA TYR A 44 5.78 -12.10 -1.85
C TYR A 44 5.02 -11.11 -2.73
N GLN A 45 3.70 -11.26 -2.80
CA GLN A 45 2.84 -10.26 -3.41
C GLN A 45 2.65 -9.13 -2.41
N CYS A 46 2.86 -7.91 -2.87
CA CYS A 46 2.65 -6.72 -2.04
C CYS A 46 1.41 -5.94 -2.46
N GLY A 47 1.07 -4.92 -1.68
CA GLY A 47 0.00 -3.98 -1.98
C GLY A 47 0.22 -3.29 -3.32
N SER A 48 -0.87 -3.15 -4.08
CA SER A 48 -0.88 -2.45 -5.35
C SER A 48 -0.62 -0.95 -5.16
N CYS A 49 0.20 -0.35 -6.02
CA CYS A 49 0.29 1.09 -6.21
C CYS A 49 -0.48 1.50 -7.48
N LYS A 50 -0.60 2.80 -7.73
CA LYS A 50 -1.06 3.35 -9.00
C LYS A 50 0.15 3.57 -9.93
N SER A 51 -0.13 3.99 -11.16
CA SER A 51 0.88 4.52 -12.06
C SER A 51 0.93 6.03 -11.91
N GLU A 52 2.10 6.56 -11.57
CA GLU A 52 2.28 7.98 -11.32
C GLU A 52 3.59 8.55 -11.86
N HIS A 53 3.61 9.87 -12.03
CA HIS A 53 4.82 10.67 -12.09
C HIS A 53 5.38 10.82 -10.66
N THR A 54 6.16 9.84 -10.21
CA THR A 54 6.75 9.83 -8.85
C THR A 54 7.52 11.13 -8.58
N PHE A 55 7.21 11.77 -7.46
CA PHE A 55 7.74 13.05 -6.97
C PHE A 55 7.38 14.30 -7.79
N ALA A 56 6.41 14.22 -8.71
CA ALA A 56 5.91 15.42 -9.39
C ALA A 56 5.05 16.28 -8.46
N GLU A 57 5.12 17.61 -8.58
CA GLU A 57 4.31 18.52 -7.74
C GLU A 57 2.80 18.46 -8.06
N LYS A 58 2.45 18.09 -9.31
CA LYS A 58 1.08 18.06 -9.81
C LYS A 58 0.94 17.06 -10.95
N ASN A 59 -0.31 16.75 -11.31
CA ASN A 59 -0.65 15.78 -12.35
C ASN A 59 -0.02 14.40 -12.07
N LEU A 60 -0.10 13.95 -10.80
CA LEU A 60 0.54 12.72 -10.36
C LEU A 60 0.11 11.51 -11.18
N PHE A 61 -1.18 11.36 -11.47
CA PHE A 61 -1.70 10.18 -12.16
C PHE A 61 -1.47 10.22 -13.67
N ILE A 62 -0.88 9.14 -14.19
CA ILE A 62 -0.70 8.91 -15.64
C ILE A 62 -2.05 8.51 -16.27
N ASN A 63 -2.29 8.86 -17.54
CA ASN A 63 -3.47 8.48 -18.32
C ASN A 63 -3.06 7.76 -19.63
N PRO A 64 -3.54 6.52 -19.91
CA PRO A 64 -4.41 5.69 -19.07
C PRO A 64 -3.68 5.24 -17.80
N ASN A 65 -4.37 5.36 -16.65
CA ASN A 65 -3.83 4.91 -15.38
C ASN A 65 -3.95 3.39 -15.25
N TYR A 66 -3.08 2.79 -14.46
CA TYR A 66 -3.17 1.38 -14.12
C TYR A 66 -2.67 1.12 -12.70
N ASP A 67 -3.18 0.04 -12.12
CA ASP A 67 -2.67 -0.55 -10.89
C ASP A 67 -1.36 -1.30 -11.19
N PHE A 68 -0.37 -1.12 -10.33
CA PHE A 68 0.92 -1.80 -10.33
C PHE A 68 1.00 -2.74 -9.12
N LEU A 69 1.01 -4.05 -9.37
CA LEU A 69 1.07 -5.08 -8.33
C LEU A 69 2.39 -5.88 -8.43
N PRO A 70 3.37 -5.62 -7.55
CA PRO A 70 4.63 -6.35 -7.56
C PRO A 70 4.55 -7.67 -6.79
N VAL A 71 5.22 -8.69 -7.31
CA VAL A 71 5.51 -9.95 -6.62
C VAL A 71 7.03 -10.15 -6.60
N PHE A 72 7.62 -10.04 -5.42
CA PHE A 72 9.06 -10.16 -5.21
C PHE A 72 9.46 -11.60 -4.94
N GLY A 73 10.33 -12.15 -5.77
CA GLY A 73 11.21 -13.26 -5.40
C GLY A 73 12.59 -12.73 -4.98
N LYS A 74 13.48 -13.63 -4.57
CA LYS A 74 14.85 -13.28 -4.16
C LYS A 74 15.67 -12.67 -5.31
N GLU A 75 15.48 -13.16 -6.53
CA GLU A 75 16.28 -12.77 -7.71
C GLU A 75 15.46 -12.03 -8.76
N HIS A 76 14.17 -12.35 -8.87
CA HIS A 76 13.29 -11.85 -9.92
C HIS A 76 12.05 -11.19 -9.32
N ILE A 77 11.48 -10.25 -10.06
CA ILE A 77 10.20 -9.60 -9.76
C ILE A 77 9.22 -9.85 -10.90
N ALA A 78 8.00 -10.25 -10.57
CA ALA A 78 6.87 -10.18 -11.48
C ALA A 78 6.06 -8.91 -11.19
N VAL A 79 5.62 -8.22 -12.24
CA VAL A 79 4.80 -7.02 -12.11
C VAL A 79 3.53 -7.22 -12.92
N PHE A 80 2.39 -7.25 -12.23
CA PHE A 80 1.08 -7.25 -12.87
C PHE A 80 0.60 -5.81 -13.05
N ARG A 81 0.11 -5.50 -14.25
CA ARG A 81 -0.42 -4.18 -14.60
C ARG A 81 -1.88 -4.31 -14.97
N ARG A 82 -2.76 -3.65 -14.22
CA ARG A 82 -4.21 -3.71 -14.45
C ARG A 82 -4.74 -2.31 -14.73
N HIS A 83 -5.16 -2.07 -15.96
CA HIS A 83 -5.82 -0.83 -16.32
C HIS A 83 -7.24 -0.81 -15.74
N ALA A 84 -7.62 0.29 -15.11
CA ALA A 84 -9.00 0.50 -14.69
C ALA A 84 -9.85 0.73 -15.94
N TYR A 85 -10.98 0.04 -16.03
CA TYR A 85 -11.99 0.28 -17.06
C TYR A 85 -13.09 1.15 -16.44
N CYS A 86 -12.93 2.47 -16.50
CA CYS A 86 -13.87 3.43 -15.93
C CYS A 86 -15.12 3.56 -16.81
N ASN A 87 -16.04 2.61 -16.66
CA ASN A 87 -17.35 2.60 -17.30
C ASN A 87 -18.46 2.96 -16.28
N ASP A 88 -19.70 3.05 -16.75
CA ASP A 88 -20.84 3.50 -15.92
C ASP A 88 -21.14 2.60 -14.72
N ASN A 89 -20.69 1.34 -14.74
CA ASN A 89 -20.82 0.40 -13.63
C ASN A 89 -19.52 0.25 -12.80
N TYR A 90 -18.60 1.20 -12.89
CA TYR A 90 -17.37 1.21 -12.09
C TYR A 90 -17.65 1.36 -10.58
N VAL A 91 -18.69 2.11 -10.19
CA VAL A 91 -19.14 2.25 -8.80
C VAL A 91 -20.63 2.00 -8.69
N GLU A 92 -21.02 1.31 -7.63
CA GLU A 92 -22.40 1.01 -7.30
C GLU A 92 -22.70 1.44 -5.85
N TYR A 93 -23.83 2.10 -5.64
CA TYR A 93 -24.28 2.57 -4.33
C TYR A 93 -25.64 1.94 -4.01
N ARG A 94 -25.75 1.27 -2.86
CA ARG A 94 -27.00 0.70 -2.34
C ARG A 94 -27.04 0.77 -0.81
N PRO A 95 -28.22 0.66 -0.18
CA PRO A 95 -28.32 0.43 1.25
C PRO A 95 -27.49 -0.79 1.67
N ALA A 96 -26.72 -0.66 2.75
CA ALA A 96 -25.84 -1.72 3.20
C ALA A 96 -26.60 -3.02 3.53
N GLN A 97 -27.85 -2.90 4.01
CA GLN A 97 -28.70 -4.06 4.32
C GLN A 97 -29.05 -4.92 3.10
N ASP A 98 -29.06 -4.32 1.92
CA ASP A 98 -29.35 -5.02 0.67
C ASP A 98 -28.13 -5.84 0.18
N TYR A 99 -26.96 -5.66 0.80
CA TYR A 99 -25.74 -6.44 0.56
C TYR A 99 -25.43 -7.33 1.75
N TRP A 100 -25.56 -8.65 1.54
CA TRP A 100 -25.13 -9.67 2.50
C TRP A 100 -25.69 -9.51 3.93
N GLY A 101 -26.80 -8.78 4.09
CA GLY A 101 -27.42 -8.51 5.39
C GLY A 101 -26.77 -7.40 6.21
N GLY A 102 -25.98 -6.52 5.58
CA GLY A 102 -25.30 -5.42 6.25
C GLY A 102 -23.99 -5.82 6.93
N PRO A 103 -23.13 -4.83 7.26
CA PRO A 103 -21.84 -5.08 7.87
C PRO A 103 -21.96 -5.29 9.39
N LEU A 104 -21.10 -6.16 9.93
CA LEU A 104 -20.71 -6.14 11.34
C LEU A 104 -19.44 -5.30 11.45
N PHE A 105 -19.46 -4.25 12.26
CA PHE A 105 -18.29 -3.41 12.52
C PHE A 105 -17.56 -3.90 13.76
N ASP A 106 -16.40 -4.52 13.56
CA ASP A 106 -15.41 -4.82 14.60
C ASP A 106 -14.12 -4.09 14.24
N VAL A 107 -13.99 -2.87 14.75
CA VAL A 107 -12.93 -1.91 14.39
C VAL A 107 -12.29 -1.40 15.67
N GLU A 108 -11.00 -1.65 15.83
CA GLU A 108 -10.23 -1.23 17.00
C GLU A 108 -9.39 0.01 16.70
N ALA A 109 -9.36 0.94 17.65
CA ALA A 109 -8.49 2.11 17.58
C ALA A 109 -7.03 1.71 17.85
N ALA A 110 -6.12 2.19 17.00
CA ALA A 110 -4.69 2.00 17.24
C ALA A 110 -4.26 2.75 18.52
N SER A 111 -3.48 2.09 19.37
CA SER A 111 -2.86 2.71 20.54
C SER A 111 -1.60 1.96 20.97
N PRO A 112 -0.49 2.66 21.30
CA PRO A 112 -0.30 4.11 21.20
C PRO A 112 -0.05 4.57 19.75
N VAL A 113 -0.40 5.83 19.45
CA VAL A 113 -0.09 6.50 18.18
C VAL A 113 0.84 7.70 18.40
N ARG A 114 1.65 8.03 17.41
CA ARG A 114 2.56 9.19 17.42
C ARG A 114 2.52 9.88 16.06
N VAL A 115 2.40 11.20 16.06
CA VAL A 115 2.46 12.02 14.84
C VAL A 115 3.90 12.03 14.29
N LEU A 116 4.04 11.87 12.98
CA LEU A 116 5.30 12.05 12.26
C LEU A 116 5.28 13.45 11.64
N ASP A 117 5.87 14.41 12.34
CA ASP A 117 5.80 15.86 12.04
C ASP A 117 6.92 16.37 11.12
N SER A 118 7.74 15.48 10.58
CA SER A 118 8.84 15.82 9.68
C SER A 118 9.15 14.72 8.67
N ASN A 119 9.71 15.09 7.52
CA ASN A 119 10.12 14.15 6.48
C ASN A 119 11.15 13.15 7.02
N ALA A 120 12.06 13.58 7.90
CA ALA A 120 13.03 12.70 8.56
C ALA A 120 12.34 11.62 9.42
N ALA A 121 11.32 11.98 10.20
CA ALA A 121 10.55 11.01 10.99
C ALA A 121 9.78 10.02 10.10
N ILE A 122 9.26 10.49 8.96
CA ILE A 122 8.57 9.65 7.96
C ILE A 122 9.56 8.68 7.31
N PHE A 123 10.75 9.13 6.92
CA PHE A 123 11.80 8.29 6.35
C PHE A 123 12.24 7.22 7.34
N GLU A 124 12.50 7.60 8.60
CA GLU A 124 12.87 6.67 9.65
C GLU A 124 11.80 5.60 9.86
N ALA A 125 10.53 5.98 9.97
CA ALA A 125 9.42 5.05 10.12
C ALA A 125 9.27 4.11 8.91
N THR A 126 9.47 4.64 7.70
CA THR A 126 9.43 3.87 6.45
C THR A 126 10.55 2.83 6.40
N ARG A 127 11.79 3.23 6.69
CA ARG A 127 12.96 2.34 6.73
C ARG A 127 12.86 1.27 7.82
N LYS A 128 12.28 1.61 8.97
CA LYS A 128 12.03 0.68 10.08
C LYS A 128 10.81 -0.22 9.85
N CYS A 129 10.13 -0.10 8.72
CA CYS A 129 8.93 -0.88 8.41
C CYS A 129 7.85 -0.76 9.50
N LEU A 130 7.68 0.45 10.06
CA LEU A 130 6.60 0.70 11.02
C LEU A 130 5.26 0.86 10.27
N PRO A 131 4.14 0.37 10.82
CA PRO A 131 2.82 0.74 10.32
C PRO A 131 2.65 2.26 10.34
N ILE A 132 2.23 2.84 9.22
CA ILE A 132 1.95 4.27 9.08
C ILE A 132 0.51 4.40 8.58
N VAL A 133 -0.18 5.41 9.09
CA VAL A 133 -1.53 5.78 8.68
C VAL A 133 -1.48 7.24 8.22
N THR A 134 -2.07 7.54 7.07
CA THR A 134 -2.22 8.91 6.56
C THR A 134 -3.59 9.46 6.96
N HIS A 135 -3.62 10.76 7.25
CA HIS A 135 -4.85 11.54 7.36
C HIS A 135 -4.86 12.61 6.27
N THR A 136 -5.90 12.61 5.45
CA THR A 136 -6.12 13.63 4.42
C THR A 136 -7.41 14.37 4.73
N GLU A 137 -7.32 15.67 4.96
CA GLU A 137 -8.49 16.54 5.13
C GLU A 137 -8.84 17.21 3.80
N ILE A 138 -10.12 17.13 3.42
CA ILE A 138 -10.69 17.81 2.27
C ILE A 138 -11.80 18.72 2.80
N TRP A 139 -11.70 20.00 2.49
CA TRP A 139 -12.67 21.01 2.89
C TRP A 139 -13.41 21.58 1.68
N ASP A 140 -14.73 21.66 1.76
CA ASP A 140 -15.58 22.34 0.79
C ASP A 140 -16.14 23.62 1.44
N THR A 141 -15.73 24.77 0.90
CA THR A 141 -16.17 26.08 1.40
C THR A 141 -17.63 26.38 1.10
N ASP A 142 -18.19 25.81 0.04
CA ASP A 142 -19.53 26.15 -0.44
C ASP A 142 -20.59 25.38 0.35
N THR A 143 -20.31 24.12 0.67
CA THR A 143 -21.20 23.26 1.48
C THR A 143 -20.88 23.32 2.97
N HIS A 144 -19.77 23.95 3.37
CA HIS A 144 -19.23 23.95 4.74
C HIS A 144 -18.97 22.53 5.29
N GLN A 145 -18.65 21.59 4.41
CA GLN A 145 -18.39 20.20 4.79
C GLN A 145 -16.88 19.91 4.85
N ARG A 146 -16.53 18.96 5.74
CA ARG A 146 -15.18 18.41 5.85
C ARG A 146 -15.22 16.90 5.75
N ALA A 147 -14.38 16.34 4.88
CA ALA A 147 -14.07 14.92 4.86
C ALA A 147 -12.66 14.70 5.43
N ILE A 148 -12.52 13.68 6.27
CA ILE A 148 -11.23 13.16 6.71
C ILE A 148 -11.13 11.74 6.16
N ILE A 149 -10.11 11.51 5.35
CA ILE A 149 -9.79 10.18 4.82
C ILE A 149 -8.60 9.66 5.60
N GLU A 150 -8.82 8.57 6.33
CA GLU A 150 -7.78 7.80 6.98
C GLU A 150 -7.49 6.54 6.16
N CYS A 151 -6.21 6.25 5.90
CA CYS A 151 -5.84 4.97 5.31
C CYS A 151 -4.45 4.47 5.76
N PRO A 152 -4.27 3.13 5.84
CA PRO A 152 -2.96 2.55 6.06
C PRO A 152 -2.06 2.79 4.83
N VAL A 153 -0.81 3.22 5.08
CA VAL A 153 0.20 3.39 4.03
C VAL A 153 0.73 2.02 3.61
N LYS A 154 0.14 1.47 2.54
CA LYS A 154 0.55 0.21 1.92
C LYS A 154 1.82 0.36 1.09
N THR A 155 1.96 1.50 0.41
CA THR A 155 3.11 1.83 -0.42
C THR A 155 3.55 3.25 -0.10
N MET A 156 4.86 3.47 -0.05
CA MET A 156 5.45 4.81 0.16
C MET A 156 6.78 4.87 -0.56
N ASN A 157 6.94 5.86 -1.43
CA ASN A 157 8.18 6.18 -2.11
C ASN A 157 8.92 7.23 -1.30
N ILE A 158 10.22 7.03 -1.11
CA ILE A 158 11.11 8.04 -0.50
C ILE A 158 12.28 8.33 -1.43
N ASP A 159 12.61 9.61 -1.54
CA ASP A 159 13.88 10.08 -2.08
C ASP A 159 14.58 10.90 -0.99
N GLU A 160 15.53 10.24 -0.32
CA GLU A 160 16.29 10.83 0.78
C GLU A 160 17.21 11.96 0.30
N ASN A 161 17.68 11.92 -0.96
CA ASN A 161 18.56 12.95 -1.50
C ASN A 161 17.78 14.26 -1.72
N ALA A 162 16.55 14.14 -2.24
CA ALA A 162 15.66 15.27 -2.45
C ALA A 162 14.86 15.65 -1.19
N GLY A 163 14.88 14.82 -0.14
CA GLY A 163 14.16 15.07 1.10
C GLY A 163 12.64 15.01 0.93
N ILE A 164 12.14 14.24 -0.04
CA ILE A 164 10.71 14.13 -0.38
C ILE A 164 10.19 12.70 -0.20
N TYR A 165 8.91 12.56 0.13
CA TYR A 165 8.16 11.31 0.11
C TYR A 165 6.92 11.46 -0.76
N GLN A 166 6.40 10.34 -1.26
CA GLN A 166 5.12 10.27 -1.96
C GLN A 166 4.41 8.96 -1.66
#